data_AF-A0A3C1LIR5-F1
#
_entry.id   AF-A0A3C1LIR5-F1
#
_cell.length_a   1.000
_cell.length_b   1.000
_cell.length_c   1.000
_cell.angle_alpha   90.00
_cell.angle_beta   90.00
_cell.angle_gamma   90.00
#
_symmetry.space_group_name_H-M   'P 1'
#
loop_
_entity.id
_entity.type
_entity.pdbx_description
1 polymer ?
#
loop_
_entity_poly.entity_id
_entity_poly.type
_entity_poly.pdbx_seq_one_letter_code
_entity_poly.pdbx_strand_id
1 'polypeptide(L)' 'MAGMYLHIPFCSKACHYCNFHFSTTHSLLPAMVAAMQQELLLRKHYLPQGTT' A
#
# COMPACT_ATOMS: atom_id res chain seq x y z
N MET A 1 4.91 -13.25 14.30
CA MET A 1 4.37 -11.87 14.18
C MET A 1 3.82 -11.73 12.78
N ALA A 2 2.50 -11.52 12.62
CA ALA A 2 1.95 -11.24 11.30
C ALA A 2 2.28 -9.79 10.94
N GLY A 3 3.33 -9.59 10.12
CA GLY A 3 3.68 -8.27 9.62
C GLY A 3 2.75 -7.87 8.47
N MET A 4 2.30 -6.61 8.46
CA MET A 4 1.58 -6.04 7.33
C MET A 4 2.57 -5.24 6.47
N TYR A 5 2.70 -5.62 5.19
CA TYR A 5 3.49 -4.89 4.20
C TYR A 5 2.56 -4.12 3.27
N LEU A 6 2.73 -2.81 3.19
CA LEU A 6 2.01 -1.95 2.26
C LEU A 6 3.02 -1.35 1.28
N HIS A 7 2.79 -1.56 -0.01
CA HIS A 7 3.60 -0.95 -1.06
C HIS A 7 2.99 0.39 -1.49
N ILE A 8 3.73 1.50 -1.31
CA ILE A 8 3.32 2.84 -1.73
C ILE A 8 4.23 3.29 -2.90
N PRO A 9 3.80 3.15 -4.16
CA PRO A 9 4.61 3.39 -5.35
C PRO A 9 4.63 4.86 -5.76
N PHE A 10 4.67 5.78 -4.80
CA PHE A 10 4.69 7.23 -5.06
C PHE A 10 5.90 7.87 -4.40
N CYS A 11 6.60 8.70 -5.15
CA CYS A 11 7.81 9.39 -4.70
C CYS A 11 7.72 10.87 -5.06
N SER A 12 8.18 11.77 -4.19
CA SER A 12 8.19 13.20 -4.49
C SER A 12 9.12 13.58 -5.66
N LYS A 13 10.14 12.77 -5.92
CA LYS A 13 11.11 12.94 -7.01
C LYS A 13 11.63 11.59 -7.48
N ALA A 14 12.09 11.54 -8.73
CA ALA A 14 12.75 10.36 -9.28
C ALA A 14 14.23 10.35 -8.87
N CYS A 15 14.62 9.37 -8.05
CA CYS A 15 16.02 9.19 -7.64
C CYS A 15 16.77 8.35 -8.68
N HIS A 16 17.96 8.81 -9.10
CA HIS A 16 18.79 8.11 -10.10
C HIS A 16 19.22 6.70 -9.70
N TYR A 17 19.32 6.42 -8.40
CA TYR A 17 19.75 5.12 -7.87
C TYR A 17 18.58 4.21 -7.47
N CYS A 18 17.33 4.68 -7.60
CA CYS A 18 16.18 3.90 -7.16
C CYS A 18 15.80 2.86 -8.22
N ASN A 19 15.82 1.57 -7.84
CA ASN A 19 15.46 0.45 -8.72
C ASN A 19 14.07 -0.15 -8.40
N PHE A 20 13.25 0.55 -7.64
CA PHE A 20 11.87 0.13 -7.36
C PHE A 20 10.91 0.73 -8.38
N HIS A 21 9.74 0.11 -8.54
CA HIS A 21 8.67 0.71 -9.32
C HIS A 21 8.03 1.87 -8.56
N PHE A 22 8.01 3.06 -9.15
CA PHE A 22 7.39 4.26 -8.55
C PHE A 22 6.83 5.21 -9.62
N SER A 23 5.96 6.11 -9.18
CA SER A 23 5.45 7.27 -9.92
C SER A 23 5.79 8.54 -9.14
N THR A 24 6.15 9.62 -9.84
CA THR A 24 6.29 10.95 -9.24
C THR A 24 5.02 11.80 -9.29
N THR A 25 3.96 11.27 -9.91
CA THR A 25 2.67 11.94 -10.04
C THR A 25 1.73 11.47 -8.93
N HIS A 26 1.31 12.38 -8.05
CA HIS A 26 0.47 12.08 -6.89
C HIS A 26 -1.05 12.18 -7.14
N SER A 27 -1.50 12.50 -8.36
CA SER A 27 -2.94 12.65 -8.65
C SER A 27 -3.76 11.38 -8.37
N LEU A 28 -3.13 10.20 -8.47
CA LEU A 28 -3.75 8.91 -8.21
C LEU A 28 -3.60 8.43 -6.75
N LEU A 29 -2.83 9.14 -5.91
CA LEU A 29 -2.59 8.73 -4.53
C LEU A 29 -3.90 8.59 -3.73
N PRO A 30 -4.87 9.53 -3.80
CA PRO A 30 -6.14 9.37 -3.09
C PRO A 30 -6.92 8.12 -3.53
N ALA A 31 -6.95 7.85 -4.84
CA ALA A 31 -7.63 6.68 -5.40
C ALA A 31 -6.94 5.37 -4.98
N MET A 32 -5.61 5.35 -4.92
CA MET A 32 -4.85 4.19 -4.45
C MET A 32 -5.09 3.90 -2.97
N VAL A 33 -5.16 4.93 -2.11
CA VAL A 33 -5.50 4.77 -0.69
C VAL A 33 -6.91 4.21 -0.52
N ALA A 34 -7.89 4.72 -1.27
CA ALA A 34 -9.26 4.20 -1.25
C ALA A 34 -9.32 2.72 -1.68
N ALA A 35 -8.55 2.33 -2.71
CA ALA A 35 -8.45 0.95 -3.15
C ALA A 35 -7.81 0.04 -2.07
N MET A 36 -6.76 0.50 -1.37
CA MET A 36 -6.16 -0.24 -0.25
C MET A 36 -7.16 -0.48 0.89
N GLN A 37 -7.96 0.53 1.25
CA GLN A 37 -9.01 0.37 2.26
C GLN A 37 -10.02 -0.70 1.84
N GLN A 38 -10.43 -0.70 0.56
CA GLN A 38 -11.31 -1.73 0.03
C GLN A 38 -10.66 -3.12 0.06
N GLU A 39 -9.38 -3.22 -0.28
CA GLU A 39 -8.62 -4.48 -0.19
C GLU A 39 -8.58 -5.03 1.25
N LEU A 40 -8.34 -4.17 2.25
CA LEU A 40 -8.35 -4.58 3.65
C LEU A 40 -9.70 -5.16 4.08
N LEU A 41 -10.81 -4.55 3.65
CA LEU A 41 -12.16 -5.06 3.93
C LEU A 41 -12.41 -6.42 3.28
N LEU A 42 -11.94 -6.62 2.05
CA LEU A 42 -12.05 -7.88 1.32
C LEU A 42 -11.20 -8.98 1.97
N ARG A 43 -9.98 -8.63 2.39
CA ARG A 43 -8.99 -9.59 2.88
C ARG A 43 -9.06 -9.82 4.39
N LYS A 44 -9.80 -9.05 5.18
CA LYS A 44 -9.87 -9.18 6.65
C LYS A 44 -10.05 -10.62 7.19
N HIS A 45 -10.67 -11.51 6.42
CA HIS A 45 -10.95 -12.90 6.82
C HIS A 45 -9.72 -13.81 6.87
N TYR A 46 -8.60 -13.50 6.18
CA TYR A 46 -7.38 -14.31 6.28
C TYR A 46 -6.62 -14.06 7.59
N LEU A 47 -6.91 -12.95 8.27
CA LEU A 47 -6.30 -12.63 9.55
C LEU A 47 -6.98 -13.48 10.64
N PRO A 48 -6.21 -14.06 11.58
CA PRO A 48 -6.79 -14.70 12.75
C PRO A 48 -7.70 -13.69 13.45
N GLN A 49 -8.92 -14.10 13.82
CA GLN A 49 -9.71 -13.32 14.75
C GLN A 49 -8.90 -13.22 16.05
N GLY A 50 -8.69 -11.99 16.53
CA GLY A 50 -7.81 -11.75 17.66
C GLY A 50 -8.15 -12.70 18.81
N THR A 51 -7.19 -13.54 19.17
CA THR A 51 -7.23 -14.31 20.40
C THR A 51 -7.16 -13.30 21.54
N THR A 52 -8.30 -13.01 22.17
CA THR A 52 -8.35 -12.45 23.52
C THR A 52 -7.65 -13.35 24.51
#